data_AF-A0A7S2MLV5-F1
#
_entry.id   AF-A0A7S2MLV5-F1
#
_cell.length_a   1.000
_cell.length_b   1.000
_cell.length_c   1.000
_cell.angle_alpha   90.00
_cell.angle_beta   90.00
_cell.angle_gamma   90.00
#
_symmetry.space_group_name_H-M   'P 1'
#
loop_
_entity.id
_entity.type
_entity.pdbx_description
1 polymer ?
#
loop_
_entity_poly.entity_id
_entity_poly.type
_entity_poly.pdbx_seq_one_letter_code
_entity_poly.pdbx_strand_id
1 'polypeptide(L)'
;KIRPWREFIRLSKPEGDIKQRLEANLTHYQINYAVIFLIQMVCAIVMNPGCLVAICVLALVWIAFLRKNDDPNWEVNIGGMSMGKTQRWMALSAITAVVLLSVVGQVFFSVAFFCAMLVVAHGILHPAPEGSTDDEADQMI
;
A
#
# COMPACT_ATOMS: atom_id res chain seq x y z
N LYS A 1 16.18 7.13 -0.96
CA LYS A 1 15.95 8.54 -0.53
C LYS A 1 14.88 9.14 -1.43
N ILE A 2 14.06 10.07 -0.94
CA ILE A 2 13.10 10.79 -1.80
C ILE A 2 13.88 11.69 -2.78
N ARG A 3 13.46 11.73 -4.04
CA ARG A 3 14.04 12.58 -5.07
C ARG A 3 13.29 13.91 -5.17
N PRO A 4 13.95 15.01 -5.57
CA PRO A 4 13.29 16.31 -5.70
C PRO A 4 12.08 16.24 -6.65
N TRP A 5 10.93 16.73 -6.19
CA TRP A 5 9.69 16.68 -6.98
C TRP A 5 9.76 17.49 -8.29
N ARG A 6 10.58 18.55 -8.33
CA ARG A 6 10.80 19.35 -9.55
C ARG A 6 11.52 18.55 -10.64
N GLU A 7 12.36 17.61 -10.25
CA GLU A 7 13.02 16.68 -11.17
C GLU A 7 12.04 15.62 -11.61
N PHE A 8 11.33 15.02 -10.64
CA PHE A 8 10.33 13.97 -10.87
C PHE A 8 9.25 14.34 -11.90
N ILE A 9 8.72 15.57 -11.90
CA ILE A 9 7.63 15.93 -12.83
C ILE A 9 8.09 16.17 -14.28
N ARG A 10 9.37 15.96 -14.60
CA ARG A 10 9.89 16.18 -15.96
C ARG A 10 9.43 15.06 -16.88
N LEU A 11 8.98 15.45 -18.07
CA LEU A 11 8.60 14.52 -19.12
C LEU A 11 9.46 14.79 -20.36
N SER A 12 9.82 13.72 -21.05
CA SER A 12 10.51 13.73 -22.33
C SER A 12 9.89 12.71 -23.27
N LYS A 13 10.01 12.97 -24.57
CA LYS A 13 9.62 11.99 -25.59
C LYS A 13 10.44 10.71 -25.37
N PRO A 14 9.80 9.52 -25.31
CA PRO A 14 10.53 8.27 -25.19
C PRO A 14 11.33 8.03 -26.47
N GLU A 15 12.65 7.97 -26.35
CA GLU A 15 13.61 7.64 -27.40
C GLU A 15 14.53 6.54 -26.86
N GLY A 16 15.03 5.66 -27.74
CA GLY A 16 15.87 4.52 -27.34
C GLY A 16 15.11 3.36 -26.71
N ASP A 17 15.77 2.59 -25.84
CA ASP A 17 15.20 1.41 -25.17
C ASP A 17 14.23 1.82 -24.04
N ILE A 18 12.94 1.64 -24.30
CA ILE A 18 11.84 1.94 -23.37
C ILE A 18 11.93 1.08 -22.10
N LYS A 19 12.37 -0.18 -22.22
CA LYS A 19 12.45 -1.11 -21.09
C LYS A 19 13.55 -0.69 -20.13
N GLN A 20 14.75 -0.43 -20.64
CA GLN A 20 15.89 0.04 -19.83
C GLN A 20 15.54 1.34 -19.10
N ARG A 21 14.92 2.29 -19.82
CA ARG A 21 14.45 3.56 -19.26
C ARG A 21 13.42 3.37 -18.15
N LEU A 22 12.44 2.47 -18.34
CA LEU A 22 11.46 2.13 -17.32
C LEU A 22 12.13 1.54 -16.06
N GLU A 23 13.01 0.55 -16.22
CA GLU A 23 13.72 -0.10 -15.10
C GLU A 23 14.60 0.89 -14.31
N ALA A 24 15.33 1.76 -15.01
CA ALA A 24 16.16 2.80 -14.41
C ALA A 24 15.29 3.79 -13.61
N ASN A 25 14.20 4.28 -14.20
CA ASN A 25 13.28 5.21 -13.53
C ASN A 25 12.53 4.57 -12.35
N LEU A 26 12.15 3.29 -12.45
CA LEU A 26 11.55 2.53 -11.35
C LEU A 26 12.48 2.49 -10.14
N THR A 27 13.75 2.13 -10.35
CA THR A 27 14.74 2.06 -9.29
C THR A 27 15.10 3.43 -8.73
N HIS A 28 15.21 4.44 -9.59
CA HIS A 28 15.62 5.79 -9.21
C HIS A 28 14.55 6.50 -8.36
N TYR A 29 13.27 6.34 -8.72
CA TYR A 29 12.13 7.07 -8.13
C TYR A 29 11.19 6.21 -7.27
N GLN A 30 11.57 4.99 -6.90
CA GLN A 30 10.79 4.07 -6.06
C GLN A 30 10.13 4.72 -4.83
N ILE A 31 10.85 5.62 -4.13
CA ILE A 31 10.31 6.30 -2.94
C ILE A 31 9.25 7.34 -3.32
N ASN A 32 9.43 8.08 -4.41
CA ASN A 32 8.43 9.03 -4.90
C ASN A 32 7.14 8.30 -5.30
N TYR A 33 7.26 7.15 -5.98
CA TYR A 33 6.10 6.31 -6.31
C TYR A 33 5.40 5.77 -5.07
N ALA A 34 6.15 5.32 -4.06
CA ALA A 34 5.57 4.89 -2.79
C ALA A 34 4.80 6.03 -2.10
N VAL A 35 5.32 7.26 -2.12
CA VAL A 35 4.61 8.44 -1.57
C VAL A 35 3.34 8.73 -2.34
N ILE A 36 3.36 8.68 -3.68
CA ILE A 36 2.15 8.87 -4.51
C ILE A 36 1.12 7.80 -4.17
N PHE A 37 1.52 6.54 -4.10
CA PHE A 37 0.65 5.43 -3.73
C PHE A 37 0.02 5.65 -2.36
N LEU A 38 0.80 6.05 -1.36
CA LEU A 38 0.29 6.32 -0.01
C LEU A 38 -0.72 7.48 0.01
N ILE A 39 -0.44 8.56 -0.72
CA ILE A 39 -1.38 9.70 -0.84
C ILE A 39 -2.67 9.23 -1.51
N GLN A 40 -2.58 8.51 -2.62
CA GLN A 40 -3.75 7.97 -3.32
C GLN A 40 -4.55 7.02 -2.42
N MET A 41 -3.88 6.18 -1.63
CA MET A 41 -4.51 5.26 -0.69
C MET A 41 -5.30 6.01 0.39
N VAL A 42 -4.67 7.01 1.03
CA VAL A 42 -5.33 7.83 2.06
C VAL A 42 -6.52 8.57 1.47
N CYS A 43 -6.36 9.21 0.30
CA CYS A 43 -7.45 9.87 -0.39
C CYS A 43 -8.60 8.90 -0.71
N ALA A 44 -8.30 7.71 -1.24
CA ALA A 44 -9.32 6.73 -1.61
C ALA A 44 -10.07 6.18 -0.39
N ILE A 45 -9.39 5.93 0.73
CA ILE A 45 -10.03 5.51 1.99
C ILE A 45 -10.95 6.61 2.51
N VAL A 46 -10.49 7.87 2.52
CA VAL A 46 -11.27 9.02 3.01
C VAL A 46 -12.48 9.30 2.12
N MET A 47 -12.34 9.14 0.81
CA MET A 47 -13.43 9.32 -0.16
C MET A 47 -14.42 8.14 -0.18
N ASN A 48 -14.06 7.01 0.42
CA ASN A 48 -14.92 5.83 0.49
C ASN A 48 -15.62 5.73 1.86
N PRO A 49 -16.89 6.12 1.98
CA PRO A 49 -17.59 6.11 3.27
C PRO A 49 -17.68 4.69 3.87
N GLY A 50 -17.74 3.64 3.03
CA GLY A 50 -17.76 2.26 3.50
C GLY A 50 -16.47 1.85 4.23
N CYS A 51 -15.31 2.29 3.72
CA CYS A 51 -14.02 2.06 4.40
C CYS A 51 -13.96 2.77 5.74
N LEU A 52 -14.38 4.04 5.79
CA LEU A 52 -14.42 4.82 7.03
C LEU A 52 -15.31 4.16 8.08
N VAL A 53 -16.54 3.77 7.70
CA VAL A 53 -17.47 3.09 8.60
C VAL A 53 -16.87 1.77 9.12
N ALA A 54 -16.30 0.94 8.24
CA ALA A 54 -15.69 -0.32 8.64
C ALA A 54 -14.53 -0.11 9.63
N ILE A 55 -13.64 0.85 9.37
CA ILE A 55 -12.53 1.20 10.26
C ILE A 55 -13.05 1.70 11.61
N CYS A 56 -14.04 2.60 11.63
CA CYS A 56 -14.63 3.11 12.86
C CYS A 56 -15.30 2.00 13.68
N VAL A 57 -16.09 1.13 13.04
CA VAL A 57 -16.73 0.00 13.73
C VAL A 57 -15.69 -0.95 14.30
N LEU A 58 -14.66 -1.30 13.52
CA LEU A 58 -13.56 -2.15 14.00
C LEU A 58 -12.83 -1.50 15.18
N ALA A 59 -12.56 -0.19 15.13
CA ALA A 59 -11.93 0.52 16.25
C ALA A 59 -12.80 0.45 17.53
N LEU A 60 -14.11 0.64 17.41
CA LEU A 60 -15.03 0.51 18.55
C LEU A 60 -15.06 -0.92 19.10
N VAL A 61 -15.08 -1.93 18.22
CA VAL A 61 -15.02 -3.34 18.62
C VAL A 61 -13.72 -3.66 19.35
N TRP A 62 -12.57 -3.20 18.84
CA TRP A 62 -11.28 -3.39 19.49
C TRP A 62 -11.19 -2.67 20.84
N ILE A 63 -11.70 -1.44 20.95
CA ILE A 63 -11.76 -0.73 22.23
C ILE A 63 -12.61 -1.49 23.25
N ALA A 64 -13.79 -1.97 22.84
CA ALA A 64 -14.67 -2.76 23.70
C ALA A 64 -14.02 -4.09 24.10
N PHE A 65 -13.32 -4.75 23.16
CA PHE A 65 -12.58 -5.98 23.39
C PHE A 65 -11.45 -5.78 24.40
N LEU A 66 -10.60 -4.78 24.19
CA LEU A 66 -9.46 -4.49 25.06
C LEU A 66 -9.91 -4.18 26.49
N ARG A 67 -11.03 -3.43 26.65
CA ARG A 67 -11.61 -3.15 27.98
C ARG A 67 -12.07 -4.40 28.72
N LYS A 68 -12.57 -5.42 28.02
CA LYS A 68 -13.07 -6.66 28.64
C LYS A 68 -12.02 -7.75 28.76
N ASN A 69 -11.03 -7.78 27.87
CA ASN A 69 -10.07 -8.89 27.79
C ASN A 69 -9.22 -9.08 29.07
N ASP A 70 -9.07 -8.02 29.86
CA ASP A 70 -8.34 -8.06 31.13
C ASP A 70 -9.23 -8.38 32.33
N ASP A 71 -10.56 -8.40 32.17
CA ASP A 71 -11.50 -8.81 33.23
C ASP A 71 -11.40 -10.32 33.47
N PRO A 72 -10.98 -10.77 34.67
CA PRO A 72 -10.84 -12.19 34.99
C PRO A 72 -12.19 -12.94 35.00
N ASN A 73 -13.31 -12.23 35.15
CA ASN A 73 -14.65 -12.84 35.16
C ASN A 73 -15.27 -12.91 33.76
N TRP A 74 -14.60 -12.36 32.75
CA TRP A 74 -15.14 -12.39 31.40
C TRP A 74 -14.82 -13.72 30.72
N GLU A 75 -15.84 -14.58 30.67
CA GLU A 75 -15.79 -15.85 29.93
C GLU A 75 -16.52 -15.73 28.59
N VAL A 76 -15.82 -16.12 27.52
CA VAL A 76 -16.40 -16.22 26.17
C VAL A 76 -16.55 -17.70 25.85
N ASN A 77 -17.79 -18.18 25.90
CA ASN A 77 -18.15 -19.56 25.59
C ASN A 77 -18.79 -19.61 24.21
N ILE A 78 -18.19 -20.37 23.29
CA ILE A 78 -18.73 -20.59 21.93
C ILE A 78 -18.96 -22.08 21.76
N GLY A 79 -20.22 -22.49 21.59
CA GLY A 79 -20.59 -23.89 21.41
C GLY A 79 -20.24 -24.80 22.61
N GLY A 80 -20.24 -24.26 23.83
CA GLY A 80 -19.90 -25.00 25.05
C GLY A 80 -18.40 -25.09 25.37
N MET A 81 -17.53 -24.54 24.52
CA MET A 81 -16.09 -24.43 24.80
C MET A 81 -15.72 -23.02 25.26
N SER A 82 -15.01 -22.94 26.39
CA SER A 82 -14.45 -21.68 26.90
C SER A 82 -13.22 -21.28 26.09
N MET A 83 -13.27 -20.11 25.45
CA MET A 83 -12.11 -19.57 24.74
C MET A 83 -11.13 -18.95 25.73
N GLY A 84 -9.87 -19.40 25.66
CA GLY A 84 -8.75 -18.75 26.34
C GLY A 84 -8.41 -17.39 25.72
N LYS A 85 -7.65 -16.56 26.45
CA LYS A 85 -7.28 -15.19 26.01
C LYS A 85 -6.64 -15.18 24.61
N THR A 86 -5.68 -16.05 24.34
CA THR A 86 -5.01 -16.13 23.03
C THR A 86 -5.98 -16.46 21.90
N GLN A 87 -6.94 -17.37 22.13
CA GLN A 87 -7.92 -17.76 21.11
C GLN A 87 -8.85 -16.59 20.76
N ARG A 88 -9.27 -15.80 21.76
CA ARG A 88 -10.09 -14.60 21.54
C ARG A 88 -9.36 -13.55 20.70
N TRP A 89 -8.08 -13.31 21.01
CA TRP A 89 -7.22 -12.41 20.24
C TRP A 89 -7.06 -12.88 18.79
N MET A 90 -6.75 -14.16 18.58
CA MET A 90 -6.63 -14.71 17.23
C MET A 90 -7.94 -14.62 16.46
N ALA A 91 -9.08 -14.92 17.10
CA ALA A 91 -10.39 -14.83 16.48
C ALA A 91 -10.72 -13.39 16.05
N LEU A 92 -10.53 -12.40 16.93
CA LEU A 92 -10.82 -11.01 16.59
C LEU A 92 -9.87 -10.48 15.51
N SER A 93 -8.59 -10.85 15.56
CA SER A 93 -7.63 -10.53 14.49
C SER A 93 -8.01 -11.13 13.15
N ALA A 94 -8.44 -12.40 13.13
CA ALA A 94 -8.90 -13.06 11.91
C ALA A 94 -10.15 -12.38 11.33
N ILE A 95 -11.15 -12.08 12.17
CA ILE A 95 -12.35 -11.33 11.77
C ILE A 95 -11.97 -9.95 11.21
N THR A 96 -11.07 -9.24 11.90
CA THR A 96 -10.58 -7.93 11.46
C THR A 96 -9.91 -8.02 10.10
N ALA A 97 -9.05 -9.02 9.89
CA ALA A 97 -8.37 -9.24 8.62
C ALA A 97 -9.37 -9.52 7.48
N VAL A 98 -10.38 -10.37 7.72
CA VAL A 98 -11.43 -10.65 6.73
C VAL A 98 -12.22 -9.39 6.39
N VAL A 99 -12.69 -8.64 7.39
CA VAL A 99 -13.46 -7.40 7.17
C VAL A 99 -12.63 -6.36 6.41
N LEU A 100 -11.39 -6.12 6.81
CA LEU A 100 -10.50 -5.19 6.12
C LEU A 100 -10.21 -5.67 4.69
N LEU A 101 -9.97 -6.96 4.47
CA LEU A 101 -9.73 -7.49 3.12
C LEU A 101 -10.98 -7.35 2.24
N SER A 102 -12.18 -7.58 2.77
CA SER A 102 -13.42 -7.45 2.01
C SER A 102 -13.75 -5.99 1.68
N VAL A 103 -13.53 -5.06 2.61
CA VAL A 103 -13.93 -3.66 2.44
C VAL A 103 -12.81 -2.81 1.86
N VAL A 104 -11.64 -2.84 2.49
CA VAL A 104 -10.47 -2.03 2.09
C VAL A 104 -9.73 -2.69 0.94
N GLY A 105 -9.75 -4.02 0.81
CA GLY A 105 -9.04 -4.72 -0.26
C GLY A 105 -9.46 -4.27 -1.66
N GLN A 106 -10.76 -4.06 -1.90
CA GLN A 106 -11.25 -3.54 -3.18
C GLN A 106 -10.68 -2.15 -3.50
N VAL A 107 -10.65 -1.25 -2.52
CA VAL A 107 -10.04 0.08 -2.65
C VAL A 107 -8.54 -0.02 -2.88
N PHE A 108 -7.87 -0.92 -2.17
CA PHE A 108 -6.44 -1.16 -2.30
C PHE A 108 -6.08 -1.60 -3.72
N PHE A 109 -6.77 -2.61 -4.27
CA PHE A 109 -6.49 -3.11 -5.63
C PHE A 109 -6.76 -2.04 -6.69
N SER A 110 -7.83 -1.26 -6.53
CA SER A 110 -8.12 -0.13 -7.42
C SER A 110 -7.00 0.91 -7.41
N VAL A 111 -6.59 1.37 -6.22
CA VAL A 111 -5.49 2.33 -6.07
C VAL A 111 -4.17 1.77 -6.61
N ALA A 112 -3.87 0.50 -6.32
CA ALA A 112 -2.66 -0.17 -6.82
C ALA A 112 -2.64 -0.22 -8.35
N PHE A 113 -3.77 -0.53 -8.99
CA PHE A 113 -3.89 -0.56 -10.44
C PHE A 113 -3.65 0.82 -11.07
N PHE A 114 -4.33 1.87 -10.57
CA PHE A 114 -4.14 3.23 -11.07
C PHE A 114 -2.74 3.77 -10.80
N CYS A 115 -2.17 3.47 -9.63
CA CYS A 115 -0.80 3.84 -9.31
C CYS A 115 0.18 3.12 -10.24
N ALA A 116 0.01 1.82 -10.49
CA ALA A 116 0.87 1.07 -11.41
C ALA A 116 0.83 1.68 -12.82
N MET A 117 -0.35 2.03 -13.33
CA MET A 117 -0.47 2.74 -14.61
C MET A 117 0.28 4.08 -14.61
N LEU A 118 0.14 4.88 -13.56
CA LEU A 118 0.85 6.16 -13.42
C LEU A 118 2.36 5.98 -13.34
N VAL A 119 2.82 4.98 -12.60
CA VAL A 119 4.24 4.65 -12.45
C VAL A 119 4.83 4.19 -13.77
N VAL A 120 4.12 3.34 -14.53
CA VAL A 120 4.57 2.89 -15.86
C VAL A 120 4.58 4.06 -16.84
N ALA A 121 3.51 4.85 -16.91
CA ALA A 121 3.46 6.03 -17.76
C ALA A 121 4.58 7.02 -17.43
N HIS A 122 4.78 7.30 -16.13
CA HIS A 122 5.86 8.16 -15.66
C HIS A 122 7.23 7.57 -16.00
N GLY A 123 7.49 6.30 -15.69
CA GLY A 123 8.78 5.66 -15.96
C GLY A 123 9.12 5.59 -17.46
N ILE A 124 8.11 5.43 -18.31
CA ILE A 124 8.27 5.47 -19.77
C ILE A 124 8.41 6.88 -20.30
N LEU A 125 7.85 7.92 -19.65
CA LEU A 125 7.87 9.31 -20.14
C LEU A 125 8.91 10.19 -19.43
N HIS A 126 9.51 9.75 -18.34
CA HIS A 126 10.53 10.49 -17.61
C HIS A 126 11.91 10.26 -18.26
N PRO A 127 12.76 11.30 -18.42
CA PRO A 127 14.15 11.14 -18.88
C PRO A 127 14.88 10.00 -18.18
N ALA A 128 15.71 9.25 -18.91
CA ALA A 128 16.54 8.24 -18.28
C ALA A 128 17.53 8.94 -17.33
N PRO A 129 17.78 8.41 -16.12
CA PRO A 129 18.76 8.99 -15.21
C PRO A 129 20.16 9.04 -15.84
N GLU A 130 20.90 10.12 -15.62
CA GLU A 130 22.28 10.23 -16.12
C GLU A 130 23.14 9.05 -15.60
N GLY A 131 23.81 8.35 -16.52
CA GLY A 131 24.57 7.12 -16.25
C GLY A 131 23.85 5.80 -16.57
N SER A 132 22.59 5.82 -17.02
CA SER A 132 21.90 4.57 -17.39
C SER A 132 22.14 4.11 -18.83
N THR A 133 22.69 4.95 -19.72
CA THR A 133 22.75 4.67 -21.17
C THR A 133 24.13 4.43 -21.77
N ASP A 134 25.25 4.61 -21.06
CA ASP A 134 26.58 4.55 -21.72
C ASP A 134 27.69 3.77 -20.99
N ASP A 135 27.47 3.17 -19.81
CA ASP A 135 28.57 2.46 -19.09
C ASP A 135 28.76 0.98 -19.47
N GLU A 136 27.79 0.33 -20.12
CA GLU A 136 27.94 -1.09 -20.53
C GLU A 136 28.66 -1.24 -21.89
N ALA A 137 28.61 -0.22 -22.76
CA ALA A 137 29.28 -0.26 -24.06
C ALA A 137 30.78 0.07 -23.97
N ASP A 138 31.17 0.94 -23.02
CA ASP A 138 32.56 1.38 -22.84
C ASP A 138 33.38 0.48 -21.90
N GLN A 139 32.76 -0.48 -21.20
CA GLN A 139 33.46 -1.48 -20.37
C GLN A 139 33.78 -2.79 -21.11
N MET A 140 33.38 -2.92 -22.38
CA MET A 140 33.67 -4.09 -23.24
C MET A 140 34.69 -3.79 -24.36
N ILE A 141 35.39 -2.66 -24.31
CA ILE A 141 36.47 -2.30 -25.25
C ILE A 141 37.80 -2.20 -24.53
#